data_AF-A0A922VS88-F1
#
_entry.id   AF-A0A922VS88-F1
#
_cell.length_a   1.000
_cell.length_b   1.000
_cell.length_c   1.000
_cell.angle_alpha   90.00
_cell.angle_beta   90.00
_cell.angle_gamma   90.00
#
_symmetry.space_group_name_H-M   'P 1'
#
loop_
_entity.id
_entity.type
_entity.pdbx_description
1 polymer ?
#
loop_
_entity_poly.entity_id
_entity_poly.type
_entity_poly.pdbx_seq_one_letter_code
_entity_poly.pdbx_strand_id
1 'polypeptide(L)'
;MTSPDPLAEAMDDLRRAIAVLSQHLSTPDDLAVLDRLQAATAQLSLRTPSQPIGLRDFDPACFRRLLDLAGPGMAGTLLTHLVADLGNCRTLTRAGAAGLDWDALREGSHVLISLAGSVGAVSLQALAEALNTAAHRQDVAATQGLLMPSLLAELDALIALVRATPAPEGDIS
;
A
#
# COMPACT_ATOMS: atom_id res chain seq x y z
N MET A 1 16.15 5.74 -14.86
CA MET A 1 17.13 5.61 -13.75
C MET A 1 16.60 6.44 -12.59
N THR A 2 15.87 5.80 -11.69
CA THR A 2 15.31 6.46 -10.50
C THR A 2 16.42 6.51 -9.44
N SER A 3 16.77 7.70 -8.96
CA SER A 3 17.74 7.83 -7.86
C SER A 3 17.25 7.07 -6.62
N PRO A 4 18.14 6.47 -5.82
CA PRO A 4 17.76 5.87 -4.55
C PRO A 4 17.12 6.93 -3.64
N ASP A 5 16.11 6.50 -2.88
CA ASP A 5 15.50 7.33 -1.84
C ASP A 5 16.56 7.63 -0.77
N PRO A 6 17.00 8.90 -0.63
CA PRO A 6 18.10 9.26 0.25
C PRO A 6 17.79 8.96 1.72
N LEU A 7 16.51 8.86 2.09
CA LEU A 7 16.10 8.51 3.44
C LEU A 7 16.19 7.00 3.68
N ALA A 8 15.83 6.18 2.70
CA ALA A 8 15.99 4.73 2.77
C ALA A 8 17.48 4.34 2.87
N GLU A 9 18.33 5.00 2.07
CA GLU A 9 19.78 4.81 2.11
C GLU A 9 20.36 5.20 3.48
N ALA A 10 19.95 6.36 4.03
CA ALA A 10 20.36 6.78 5.37
C ALA A 10 19.91 5.83 6.48
N MET A 11 18.72 5.20 6.36
CA MET A 11 18.23 4.23 7.34
C MET A 11 18.97 2.89 7.26
N ASP A 12 19.31 2.42 6.06
CA ASP A 12 20.11 1.20 5.89
C ASP A 12 21.55 1.39 6.40
N ASP A 13 22.14 2.56 6.17
CA ASP A 13 23.44 2.91 6.73
C ASP A 13 23.41 2.96 8.26
N LEU A 14 22.35 3.52 8.85
CA LEU A 14 22.17 3.53 10.30
C LEU A 14 22.03 2.12 10.88
N ARG A 15 21.24 1.24 10.25
CA ARG A 15 21.11 -0.18 10.67
C ARG A 15 22.45 -0.92 10.59
N ARG A 16 23.20 -0.68 9.51
CA ARG A 16 24.54 -1.27 9.32
C ARG A 16 25.52 -0.79 10.38
N ALA A 17 25.51 0.50 10.71
CA ALA A 17 26.34 1.07 11.76
C ALA A 17 26.03 0.45 13.14
N ILE A 18 24.75 0.30 13.50
CA ILE A 18 24.33 -0.32 14.75
C ILE A 18 24.81 -1.79 14.83
N ALA A 19 24.71 -2.55 13.74
CA ALA A 19 25.16 -3.95 13.69
C ALA A 19 26.68 -4.11 13.80
N VAL A 20 27.46 -3.12 13.36
CA VAL A 20 28.91 -3.08 13.56
C VAL A 20 29.24 -2.76 15.02
N LEU A 21 28.55 -1.77 15.61
CA LEU A 21 28.76 -1.39 17.01
C LEU A 21 28.46 -2.54 17.98
N SER A 22 27.44 -3.37 17.71
CA SER A 22 27.11 -4.53 18.55
C SER A 22 28.20 -5.61 18.60
N GLN A 23 29.16 -5.60 17.67
CA GLN A 23 30.29 -6.54 17.68
C GLN A 23 31.43 -6.10 18.59
N HIS A 24 31.48 -4.82 18.96
CA HIS A 24 32.54 -4.21 19.75
C HIS A 24 32.11 -3.85 21.18
N LEU A 25 30.82 -3.90 21.47
CA LEU A 25 30.24 -3.57 22.76
C LEU A 25 29.83 -4.86 23.47
N SER A 26 30.36 -5.08 24.68
CA SER A 26 30.14 -6.32 25.46
C SER A 26 29.61 -6.07 26.87
N THR A 27 29.50 -4.80 27.29
CA THR A 27 28.96 -4.48 28.61
C THR A 27 27.42 -4.48 28.58
N PRO A 28 26.75 -4.84 29.68
CA PRO A 28 25.29 -4.82 29.75
C PRO A 28 24.68 -3.44 29.48
N ASP A 29 25.36 -2.38 29.92
CA ASP A 29 24.91 -1.00 29.73
C ASP A 29 24.98 -0.59 28.25
N ASP A 30 26.05 -0.96 27.54
CA ASP A 30 26.21 -0.67 26.13
C ASP A 30 25.17 -1.43 25.27
N LEU A 31 24.90 -2.69 25.61
CA LEU A 31 23.85 -3.49 24.95
C LEU A 31 22.46 -2.88 25.17
N ALA A 32 22.17 -2.37 26.37
CA ALA A 32 20.91 -1.69 26.66
C ALA A 32 20.75 -0.35 25.91
N VAL A 33 21.85 0.31 25.55
CA VAL A 33 21.85 1.50 24.68
C VAL A 33 21.59 1.12 23.23
N LEU A 34 22.22 0.04 22.74
CA LEU A 34 21.99 -0.48 21.39
C LEU A 34 20.55 -0.93 21.17
N ASP A 35 19.95 -1.64 22.12
CA ASP A 35 18.54 -2.04 22.07
C ASP A 35 17.61 -0.83 21.94
N ARG A 36 17.89 0.24 22.69
CA ARG A 36 17.13 1.50 22.61
C ARG A 36 17.27 2.17 21.25
N LEU A 37 18.47 2.17 20.66
CA LEU A 37 18.72 2.73 19.33
C LEU A 37 18.03 1.90 18.24
N GLN A 38 18.04 0.56 18.34
CA GLN A 38 17.32 -0.33 17.42
C GLN A 38 15.82 -0.10 17.50
N ALA A 39 15.26 -0.03 18.71
CA ALA A 39 13.83 0.24 18.92
C ALA A 39 13.43 1.61 18.34
N ALA A 40 14.24 2.66 18.57
CA ALA A 40 13.98 3.99 18.01
C ALA A 40 14.07 3.99 16.47
N THR A 41 15.05 3.29 15.89
CA THR A 41 15.21 3.17 14.43
C THR A 41 14.03 2.43 13.80
N ALA A 42 13.53 1.37 14.44
CA ALA A 42 12.35 0.64 14.00
C ALA A 42 11.09 1.53 14.07
N GLN A 43 10.91 2.29 15.15
CA GLN A 43 9.78 3.23 15.28
C GLN A 43 9.81 4.34 14.23
N LEU A 44 10.99 4.88 13.90
CA LEU A 44 11.15 5.85 12.83
C LEU A 44 10.85 5.23 11.46
N SER A 45 11.29 4.00 11.21
CA SER A 45 10.99 3.25 9.97
C SER A 45 9.50 2.93 9.80
N LEU A 46 8.75 2.85 10.90
CA LEU A 46 7.29 2.66 10.87
C LEU A 46 6.53 4.00 10.68
N ARG A 47 7.15 5.12 11.05
CA ARG A 47 6.60 6.48 10.89
C ARG A 47 6.96 7.10 9.55
N THR A 48 8.05 6.64 8.96
CA THR A 48 8.47 6.99 7.61
C THR A 48 8.04 5.85 6.69
N PRO A 49 7.11 6.07 5.74
CA PRO A 49 6.88 5.07 4.71
C PRO A 49 8.18 4.94 3.90
N SER A 50 8.97 3.92 4.21
CA SER A 50 10.02 3.43 3.32
C SER A 50 9.29 2.91 2.08
N GLN A 51 9.53 3.48 0.90
CA GLN A 51 8.74 3.17 -0.31
C GLN A 51 8.55 1.65 -0.52
N PRO A 52 7.31 1.25 -0.83
CA PRO A 52 7.00 0.84 -2.19
C PRO A 52 6.34 2.04 -2.84
N ILE A 53 6.85 2.45 -3.99
CA ILE A 53 6.24 3.50 -4.82
C ILE A 53 4.71 3.30 -4.83
N GLY A 54 3.98 4.25 -4.25
CA GLY A 54 2.52 4.24 -4.27
C GLY A 54 2.03 4.55 -5.67
N LEU A 55 0.97 3.87 -6.12
CA LEU A 55 0.28 4.16 -7.37
C LEU A 55 1.25 4.33 -8.57
N ARG A 56 2.15 3.36 -8.75
CA ARG A 56 3.28 3.40 -9.72
C ARG A 56 2.86 3.86 -11.10
N ASP A 57 1.76 3.30 -11.59
CA ASP A 57 1.19 3.60 -12.90
C ASP A 57 -0.23 4.14 -12.73
N PHE A 58 -0.39 5.25 -12.01
CA PHE A 58 -1.69 5.91 -11.86
C PHE A 58 -1.97 6.92 -12.96
N ASP A 59 -3.13 6.77 -13.59
CA ASP A 59 -3.67 7.73 -14.55
C ASP A 59 -4.66 8.68 -13.86
N PRO A 60 -4.22 9.90 -13.48
CA PRO A 60 -5.09 10.89 -12.84
C PRO A 60 -6.18 11.41 -13.78
N ALA A 61 -6.04 11.27 -15.10
CA ALA A 61 -7.06 11.70 -16.04
C ALA A 61 -8.28 10.78 -16.02
N CYS A 62 -8.07 9.47 -15.83
CA CYS A 62 -9.15 8.50 -15.63
C CYS A 62 -9.95 8.83 -14.35
N PHE A 63 -9.24 9.02 -13.24
CA PHE A 63 -9.85 9.37 -11.96
C PHE A 63 -10.63 10.69 -12.03
N ARG A 64 -10.05 11.73 -12.63
CA ARG A 64 -10.75 13.01 -12.81
C ARG A 64 -12.00 12.87 -13.69
N ARG A 65 -11.90 12.14 -14.81
CA ARG A 65 -13.05 11.86 -15.67
C ARG A 65 -14.17 11.16 -14.91
N LEU A 66 -13.86 10.22 -14.02
CA LEU A 66 -14.84 9.55 -13.18
C LEU A 66 -15.60 10.55 -12.28
N LEU A 67 -14.87 11.50 -11.66
CA LEU A 67 -15.49 12.55 -10.83
C LEU A 67 -16.32 13.52 -11.68
N ASP A 68 -15.84 13.89 -12.87
CA ASP A 68 -16.56 14.75 -13.80
C ASP A 68 -17.87 14.11 -14.27
N LEU A 69 -17.87 12.78 -14.55
CA LEU A 69 -19.09 12.04 -14.89
C LEU A 69 -20.10 12.00 -13.75
N ALA A 70 -19.63 11.85 -12.51
CA ALA A 70 -20.50 11.88 -11.33
C ALA A 70 -21.09 13.27 -11.09
N GLY A 71 -20.35 14.33 -11.46
CA GLY A 71 -20.71 15.71 -11.25
C GLY A 71 -20.60 16.15 -9.77
N PRO A 72 -20.68 17.47 -9.50
CA PRO A 72 -20.43 18.04 -8.18
C PRO A 72 -21.41 17.56 -7.11
N GLY A 73 -22.66 17.26 -7.49
CA GLY A 73 -23.68 16.79 -6.54
C GLY A 73 -23.46 15.36 -6.05
N MET A 74 -22.74 14.52 -6.81
CA MET A 74 -22.62 13.08 -6.52
C MET A 74 -21.19 12.59 -6.33
N ALA A 75 -20.18 13.38 -6.72
CA ALA A 75 -18.78 13.04 -6.57
C ALA A 75 -18.38 12.76 -5.10
N GLY A 76 -18.91 13.50 -4.13
CA GLY A 76 -18.66 13.24 -2.70
C GLY A 76 -19.18 11.87 -2.23
N THR A 77 -20.40 11.50 -2.65
CA THR A 77 -20.98 10.19 -2.36
C THR A 77 -20.20 9.07 -3.05
N LEU A 78 -19.82 9.28 -4.31
CA LEU A 78 -18.99 8.34 -5.07
C LEU A 78 -17.64 8.10 -4.36
N LEU A 79 -16.93 9.15 -3.95
CA LEU A 79 -15.66 9.05 -3.22
C LEU A 79 -15.83 8.29 -1.89
N THR A 80 -16.92 8.55 -1.17
CA THR A 80 -17.24 7.86 0.09
C THR A 80 -17.43 6.36 -0.12
N HIS A 81 -18.23 5.97 -1.12
CA HIS A 81 -18.45 4.57 -1.44
C HIS A 81 -17.16 3.89 -1.93
N LEU A 82 -16.39 4.57 -2.79
CA LEU A 82 -15.12 4.06 -3.29
C LEU A 82 -14.14 3.77 -2.14
N VAL A 83 -14.03 4.66 -1.15
CA VAL A 83 -13.20 4.41 0.04
C VAL A 83 -13.70 3.20 0.84
N ALA A 84 -15.01 3.04 0.99
CA ALA A 84 -15.59 1.91 1.69
C ALA A 84 -15.30 0.59 0.97
N ASP A 85 -15.51 0.54 -0.35
CA ASP A 85 -15.29 -0.65 -1.17
C ASP A 85 -13.82 -1.06 -1.21
N LEU A 86 -12.90 -0.08 -1.38
CA LEU A 86 -11.46 -0.33 -1.31
C LEU A 86 -11.04 -0.82 0.09
N GLY A 87 -11.61 -0.26 1.15
CA GLY A 87 -11.35 -0.68 2.53
C GLY A 87 -11.84 -2.12 2.82
N ASN A 88 -12.99 -2.50 2.26
CA ASN A 88 -13.52 -3.85 2.33
C ASN A 88 -12.61 -4.83 1.58
N CYS A 89 -12.21 -4.49 0.35
CA CYS A 89 -11.26 -5.31 -0.43
C CYS A 89 -9.94 -5.52 0.33
N ARG A 90 -9.39 -4.45 0.92
CA ARG A 90 -8.16 -4.53 1.72
C ARG A 90 -8.30 -5.49 2.89
N THR A 91 -9.42 -5.41 3.60
CA THR A 91 -9.67 -6.25 4.78
C THR A 91 -9.79 -7.71 4.36
N LEU A 92 -10.57 -7.97 3.30
CA LEU A 92 -10.82 -9.29 2.76
C LEU A 92 -9.54 -9.95 2.23
N THR A 93 -8.76 -9.26 1.39
CA THR A 93 -7.53 -9.82 0.81
C THR A 93 -6.46 -10.05 1.87
N ARG A 94 -6.32 -9.15 2.83
CA ARG A 94 -5.37 -9.32 3.95
C ARG A 94 -5.74 -10.50 4.84
N ALA A 95 -7.01 -10.64 5.21
CA ALA A 95 -7.49 -11.77 6.00
C ALA A 95 -7.33 -13.09 5.22
N GLY A 96 -7.70 -13.07 3.93
CA GLY A 96 -7.57 -14.24 3.06
C GLY A 96 -6.13 -14.69 2.88
N ALA A 97 -5.19 -13.76 2.74
CA ALA A 97 -3.76 -14.09 2.65
C ALA A 97 -3.22 -14.72 3.95
N ALA A 98 -3.64 -14.20 5.11
CA ALA A 98 -3.22 -14.73 6.41
C ALA A 98 -3.80 -16.12 6.70
N GLY A 99 -5.04 -16.35 6.28
CA GLY A 99 -5.75 -17.63 6.46
C GLY A 99 -5.58 -18.64 5.33
N LEU A 100 -4.89 -18.28 4.24
CA LEU A 100 -4.90 -19.03 2.97
C LEU A 100 -6.32 -19.33 2.46
N ASP A 101 -7.23 -18.38 2.67
CA ASP A 101 -8.59 -18.45 2.15
C ASP A 101 -8.61 -18.01 0.69
N TRP A 102 -8.53 -18.99 -0.20
CA TRP A 102 -8.47 -18.78 -1.63
C TRP A 102 -9.74 -18.14 -2.19
N ASP A 103 -10.90 -18.41 -1.60
CA ASP A 103 -12.15 -17.83 -2.07
C ASP A 103 -12.23 -16.35 -1.73
N ALA A 104 -11.84 -15.98 -0.50
CA ALA A 104 -11.71 -14.58 -0.10
C ALA A 104 -10.68 -13.82 -0.97
N LEU A 105 -9.56 -14.46 -1.29
CA LEU A 105 -8.54 -13.86 -2.16
C LEU A 105 -9.07 -13.64 -3.59
N ARG A 106 -9.80 -14.60 -4.17
CA ARG A 106 -10.42 -14.46 -5.50
C ARG A 106 -11.48 -13.36 -5.49
N GLU A 107 -12.38 -13.36 -4.51
CA GLU A 107 -13.42 -12.34 -4.40
C GLU A 107 -12.82 -10.93 -4.25
N GLY A 108 -11.92 -10.75 -3.27
CA GLY A 108 -11.33 -9.45 -3.01
C GLY A 108 -10.47 -8.92 -4.16
N SER A 109 -9.70 -9.79 -4.82
CA SER A 109 -8.91 -9.40 -5.99
C SER A 109 -9.78 -9.13 -7.22
N HIS A 110 -10.84 -9.91 -7.46
CA HIS A 110 -11.75 -9.68 -8.57
C HIS A 110 -12.47 -8.32 -8.50
N VAL A 111 -12.96 -7.95 -7.32
CA VAL A 111 -13.56 -6.61 -7.10
C VAL A 111 -12.50 -5.53 -7.31
N LEU A 112 -11.29 -5.74 -6.78
CA LEU A 112 -10.20 -4.77 -6.88
C LEU A 112 -9.75 -4.52 -8.33
N ILE A 113 -9.77 -5.53 -9.22
CA ILE A 113 -9.50 -5.35 -10.65
C ILE A 113 -10.45 -4.30 -11.25
N SER A 114 -11.74 -4.41 -10.94
CA SER A 114 -12.77 -3.49 -11.48
C SER A 114 -12.64 -2.08 -10.90
N LEU A 115 -12.44 -1.97 -9.58
CA LEU A 115 -12.28 -0.66 -8.92
C LEU A 115 -11.00 0.05 -9.39
N ALA A 116 -9.87 -0.66 -9.42
CA ALA A 116 -8.59 -0.10 -9.84
C ALA A 116 -8.63 0.36 -11.31
N GLY A 117 -9.22 -0.44 -12.21
CA GLY A 117 -9.39 -0.07 -13.61
C GLY A 117 -10.26 1.18 -13.79
N SER A 118 -11.34 1.31 -13.01
CA SER A 118 -12.27 2.44 -13.10
C SER A 118 -11.66 3.77 -12.66
N VAL A 119 -10.66 3.74 -11.78
CA VAL A 119 -9.97 4.93 -11.26
C VAL A 119 -8.60 5.17 -11.88
N GLY A 120 -8.16 4.30 -12.80
CA GLY A 120 -6.86 4.43 -13.45
C GLY A 120 -5.66 3.98 -12.61
N ALA A 121 -5.85 3.16 -11.59
CA ALA A 121 -4.76 2.57 -10.80
C ALA A 121 -4.17 1.33 -11.50
N VAL A 122 -3.44 1.54 -12.60
CA VAL A 122 -3.04 0.47 -13.54
C VAL A 122 -2.15 -0.57 -12.88
N SER A 123 -1.17 -0.14 -12.08
CA SER A 123 -0.26 -1.05 -11.37
C SER A 123 -0.99 -1.87 -10.30
N LEU A 124 -1.94 -1.27 -9.57
CA LEU A 124 -2.79 -1.97 -8.61
C LEU A 124 -3.70 -2.99 -9.30
N GLN A 125 -4.25 -2.65 -10.47
CA GLN A 125 -5.04 -3.57 -11.27
C GLN A 125 -4.21 -4.80 -11.67
N ALA A 126 -2.99 -4.60 -12.18
CA ALA A 126 -2.10 -5.70 -12.55
C ALA A 126 -1.74 -6.61 -11.36
N LEU A 127 -1.50 -6.01 -10.19
CA LEU A 127 -1.26 -6.77 -8.95
C LEU A 127 -2.51 -7.57 -8.53
N ALA A 128 -3.71 -7.01 -8.70
CA ALA A 128 -4.96 -7.70 -8.40
C ALA A 128 -5.20 -8.86 -9.37
N GLU A 129 -4.89 -8.71 -10.67
CA GLU A 129 -4.95 -9.79 -11.67
C GLU A 129 -3.96 -10.92 -11.33
N ALA A 130 -2.74 -10.57 -10.93
CA ALA A 130 -1.74 -11.53 -10.49
C ALA A 130 -2.18 -12.29 -9.22
N LEU A 131 -2.78 -11.58 -8.25
CA LEU A 131 -3.32 -12.19 -7.04
C LEU A 131 -4.50 -13.12 -7.35
N ASN A 132 -5.43 -12.71 -8.20
CA ASN A 132 -6.56 -13.55 -8.60
C ASN A 132 -6.07 -14.83 -9.29
N THR A 133 -5.06 -14.71 -10.15
CA THR A 133 -4.42 -15.86 -10.82
C THR A 133 -3.73 -16.79 -9.80
N ALA A 134 -2.97 -16.24 -8.85
CA ALA A 134 -2.33 -17.00 -7.80
C ALA A 134 -3.35 -17.72 -6.91
N ALA A 135 -4.46 -17.06 -6.57
CA ALA A 135 -5.54 -17.65 -5.77
C ALA A 135 -6.26 -18.78 -6.51
N HIS A 136 -6.52 -18.64 -7.81
CA HIS A 136 -7.05 -19.74 -8.65
C HIS A 136 -6.12 -20.95 -8.68
N ARG A 137 -4.80 -20.72 -8.66
CA ARG A 137 -3.78 -21.77 -8.65
C ARG A 137 -3.43 -22.25 -7.24
N GLN A 138 -3.98 -21.62 -6.21
CA GLN A 138 -3.64 -21.84 -4.80
C GLN A 138 -2.12 -21.75 -4.55
N ASP A 139 -1.47 -20.82 -5.24
CA ASP A 139 -0.02 -20.63 -5.19
C ASP A 139 0.38 -19.85 -3.94
N VAL A 140 0.70 -20.59 -2.89
CA VAL A 140 1.14 -20.07 -1.59
C VAL A 140 2.40 -19.22 -1.72
N ALA A 141 3.38 -19.66 -2.52
CA ALA A 141 4.65 -18.97 -2.65
C ALA A 141 4.48 -17.61 -3.35
N ALA A 142 3.68 -17.56 -4.41
CA ALA A 142 3.35 -16.30 -5.08
C ALA A 142 2.58 -15.36 -4.16
N THR A 143 1.59 -15.86 -3.43
CA THR A 143 0.73 -15.06 -2.55
C THR A 143 1.50 -14.50 -1.34
N GLN A 144 2.29 -15.34 -0.67
CA GLN A 144 3.05 -14.96 0.53
C GLN A 144 4.39 -14.26 0.20
N GLY A 145 4.81 -14.25 -1.07
CA GLY A 145 5.96 -13.51 -1.54
C GLY A 145 5.73 -12.00 -1.61
N LEU A 146 6.41 -11.33 -2.55
CA LEU A 146 6.33 -9.86 -2.69
C LEU A 146 5.00 -9.34 -3.25
N LEU A 147 4.13 -10.24 -3.74
CA LEU A 147 2.84 -9.86 -4.34
C LEU A 147 1.91 -9.18 -3.34
N MET A 148 1.64 -9.82 -2.20
CA MET A 148 0.70 -9.29 -1.22
C MET A 148 1.17 -7.98 -0.57
N PRO A 149 2.44 -7.84 -0.13
CA PRO A 149 2.94 -6.57 0.38
C PRO A 149 2.84 -5.43 -0.65
N SER A 150 3.14 -5.72 -1.93
CA SER A 150 3.04 -4.71 -3.00
C SER A 150 1.60 -4.29 -3.26
N LEU A 151 0.67 -5.24 -3.32
CA LEU A 151 -0.75 -4.98 -3.52
C LEU A 151 -1.34 -4.14 -2.38
N LEU A 152 -1.03 -4.49 -1.13
CA LEU A 152 -1.53 -3.75 0.03
C LEU A 152 -0.98 -2.32 0.08
N ALA A 153 0.28 -2.11 -0.29
CA ALA A 153 0.88 -0.78 -0.33
C ALA A 153 0.23 0.12 -1.39
N GLU A 154 -0.02 -0.40 -2.60
CA GLU A 154 -0.70 0.36 -3.65
C GLU A 154 -2.18 0.63 -3.33
N LEU A 155 -2.86 -0.33 -2.71
CA LEU A 155 -4.23 -0.15 -2.23
C LEU A 155 -4.31 0.91 -1.13
N ASP A 156 -3.38 0.91 -0.17
CA ASP A 156 -3.30 1.93 0.88
C ASP A 156 -3.02 3.32 0.31
N ALA A 157 -2.14 3.43 -0.69
CA ALA A 157 -1.88 4.67 -1.40
C ALA A 157 -3.13 5.20 -2.13
N LEU A 158 -3.89 4.32 -2.80
CA LEU A 158 -5.13 4.70 -3.47
C LEU A 158 -6.20 5.15 -2.47
N ILE A 159 -6.39 4.43 -1.37
CA ILE A 159 -7.34 4.83 -0.31
C ILE A 159 -6.99 6.22 0.24
N ALA A 160 -5.69 6.48 0.48
CA ALA A 160 -5.23 7.78 0.96
C ALA A 160 -5.50 8.89 -0.07
N LEU A 161 -5.24 8.65 -1.35
CA LEU A 161 -5.51 9.60 -2.43
C LEU A 161 -7.01 9.94 -2.51
N VAL A 162 -7.88 8.93 -2.51
CA VAL A 162 -9.33 9.13 -2.61
C VAL A 162 -9.85 9.92 -1.40
N ARG A 163 -9.36 9.63 -0.18
CA ARG A 163 -9.71 10.38 1.04
C ARG A 163 -9.25 11.83 1.02
N ALA A 164 -8.09 12.10 0.43
CA ALA A 164 -7.53 13.45 0.33
C ALA A 164 -8.16 14.27 -0.81
N THR A 165 -8.91 13.62 -1.70
CA THR A 165 -9.54 14.28 -2.85
C THR A 165 -10.78 15.04 -2.38
N PRO A 166 -10.81 16.38 -2.53
CA PRO A 166 -12.02 17.14 -2.26
C PRO A 166 -13.08 16.83 -3.33
N ALA A 167 -14.34 16.79 -2.93
CA ALA A 167 -15.43 16.77 -3.91
C ALA A 167 -15.39 18.09 -4.71
N PRO A 168 -15.54 18.07 -6.04
CA PRO A 168 -15.64 19.29 -6.83
C PRO A 168 -16.80 20.14 -6.29
N GLU A 169 -16.50 21.36 -5.85
CA GLU A 169 -17.52 22.30 -5.38
C GLU A 169 -18.45 22.61 -6.55
N GLY A 170 -19.74 22.35 -6.36
CA GLY A 170 -20.76 22.82 -7.29
C GLY A 170 -20.83 24.33 -7.18
N ASP A 171 -20.46 25.03 -8.26
CA ASP A 171 -20.60 26.48 -8.34
C ASP A 171 -22.09 26.82 -8.17
N ILE A 172 -22.43 27.42 -7.03
CA ILE A 172 -23.78 27.90 -6.75
C ILE A 172 -23.89 29.27 -7.43
N SER A 173 -24.12 29.27 -8.74
CA SER A 173 -24.57 30.47 -9.48
C SER A 173 -26.06 30.71 -9.28
#